data_AF-U9UWB9-F1
#
_entry.id   AF-U9UWB9-F1
#
_cell.length_a   1.000
_cell.length_b   1.000
_cell.length_c   1.000
_cell.angle_alpha   90.00
_cell.angle_beta   90.00
_cell.angle_gamma   90.00
#
_symmetry.space_group_name_H-M   'P 1'
#
loop_
_entity.id
_entity.type
_entity.pdbx_description
1 polymer ?
#
loop_
_entity_poly.entity_id
_entity_poly.type
_entity_poly.pdbx_seq_one_letter_code
_entity_poly.pdbx_strand_id
1 'polypeptide(L)'
;MSSRNHRLHYIPGVWLAKETLKNLKKLLKPHPEIKDEPLSESSFPCKIGSKITAEEYNNFLQRKESSGYKYEHRTNGDVYVIDMSDPEHNAVVELLQDYFNIANGGVILNKPISVSGDGFHFNPTVMGQFIASDVMVKPNGNHVQQPIVPYPGPPPGDKNGNPHARIICEVANTQSIGNLRNKCQNWLNQVYVRYVLGIKFHEKRTTRDLQGRFYRSMTAMLFQQGVPGYLTVRC
;
A
#
# COMPACT_ATOMS: atom_id res chain seq x y z
N MET A 1 -54.12 10.33 43.08
CA MET A 1 -52.99 10.78 42.24
C MET A 1 -53.02 9.96 40.95
N SER A 2 -53.21 10.65 39.82
CA SER A 2 -53.53 10.06 38.52
C SER A 2 -52.25 9.62 37.76
N SER A 3 -52.42 8.55 36.99
CA SER A 3 -51.51 7.88 36.06
C SER A 3 -50.63 8.80 35.20
N ARG A 4 -49.39 8.35 34.92
CA ARG A 4 -48.77 8.38 33.58
C ARG A 4 -47.55 7.46 33.52
N ASN A 5 -47.80 6.18 33.28
CA ASN A 5 -46.77 5.28 32.73
C ASN A 5 -46.84 5.41 31.21
N HIS A 6 -45.92 6.18 30.61
CA HIS A 6 -45.78 6.25 29.17
C HIS A 6 -45.21 4.92 28.66
N ARG A 7 -46.09 3.97 28.32
CA ARG A 7 -45.72 2.86 27.43
C ARG A 7 -45.31 3.49 26.09
N LEU A 8 -44.02 3.43 25.78
CA LEU A 8 -43.53 3.63 24.43
C LEU A 8 -44.31 2.68 23.51
N HIS A 9 -45.19 3.25 22.69
CA HIS A 9 -45.93 2.50 21.70
C HIS A 9 -44.93 1.83 20.76
N TYR A 10 -45.02 0.50 20.65
CA TYR A 10 -44.37 -0.26 19.59
C TYR A 10 -44.92 0.26 18.26
N ILE A 11 -44.10 0.95 17.47
CA ILE A 11 -44.46 1.43 16.12
C ILE A 11 -44.02 0.33 15.14
N PRO A 12 -44.95 -0.46 14.57
CA PRO A 12 -44.61 -1.61 13.72
C PRO A 12 -43.76 -1.24 12.50
N GLY A 13 -43.95 -0.02 11.97
CA GLY A 13 -43.17 0.50 10.83
C GLY A 13 -41.69 0.73 11.14
N VAL A 14 -41.33 1.08 12.38
CA VAL A 14 -39.92 1.27 12.78
C VAL A 14 -39.21 -0.08 12.92
N TRP A 15 -39.91 -1.10 13.40
CA TRP A 15 -39.38 -2.46 13.47
C TRP A 15 -39.19 -3.06 12.07
N LEU A 16 -40.18 -2.90 11.19
CA LEU A 16 -40.10 -3.37 9.81
C LEU A 16 -38.95 -2.69 9.07
N ALA A 17 -38.81 -1.36 9.18
CA ALA A 17 -37.70 -0.62 8.57
C ALA A 17 -36.32 -1.07 9.10
N LYS A 18 -36.20 -1.35 10.40
CA LYS A 18 -34.95 -1.89 10.98
C LYS A 18 -34.62 -3.28 10.46
N GLU A 19 -35.61 -4.18 10.34
CA GLU A 19 -35.37 -5.54 9.85
C GLU A 19 -35.10 -5.56 8.34
N THR A 20 -35.77 -4.70 7.57
CA THR A 20 -35.48 -4.47 6.14
C THR A 20 -34.07 -3.91 5.95
N LEU A 21 -33.66 -2.91 6.72
CA LEU A 21 -32.30 -2.36 6.67
C LEU A 21 -31.24 -3.41 7.05
N LYS A 22 -31.51 -4.22 8.07
CA LYS A 22 -30.65 -5.33 8.49
C LYS A 22 -30.52 -6.40 7.42
N ASN A 23 -31.61 -6.70 6.69
CA ASN A 23 -31.57 -7.65 5.57
C ASN A 23 -30.91 -7.07 4.32
N LEU A 24 -31.07 -5.77 4.03
CA LEU A 24 -30.32 -5.06 3.00
C LEU A 24 -28.82 -5.04 3.30
N LYS A 25 -28.43 -4.81 4.56
CA LYS A 25 -27.03 -4.91 5.00
C LYS A 25 -26.45 -6.32 4.87
N LYS A 26 -27.27 -7.37 4.96
CA LYS A 26 -26.85 -8.75 4.66
C LYS A 26 -26.67 -9.02 3.16
N LEU A 27 -27.35 -8.25 2.31
CA LEU A 27 -27.25 -8.33 0.84
C LEU A 27 -26.08 -7.50 0.29
N LEU A 28 -25.65 -6.47 1.02
CA LEU A 28 -24.44 -5.72 0.70
C LEU A 28 -23.22 -6.60 0.98
N LYS A 29 -22.38 -6.77 -0.04
CA LYS A 29 -21.10 -7.46 0.12
C LYS A 29 -20.23 -6.74 1.16
N PRO A 30 -19.49 -7.46 2.00
CA PRO A 30 -18.51 -6.86 2.91
C PRO A 30 -17.58 -5.93 2.12
N HIS A 31 -17.42 -4.70 2.59
CA HIS A 31 -16.59 -3.69 1.94
C HIS A 31 -15.73 -2.98 2.98
N PRO A 32 -14.43 -2.72 2.73
CA PRO A 32 -13.63 -1.89 3.62
C PRO A 32 -14.20 -0.46 3.71
N GLU A 33 -14.45 0.02 4.93
CA GLU A 33 -14.99 1.36 5.17
C GLU A 33 -13.99 2.21 5.94
N ILE A 34 -13.57 3.32 5.34
CA ILE A 34 -12.78 4.36 6.00
C ILE A 34 -13.76 5.41 6.49
N LYS A 35 -13.61 5.81 7.76
CA LYS A 35 -14.44 6.88 8.33
C LYS A 35 -14.13 8.21 7.62
N ASP A 36 -15.12 9.09 7.54
CA ASP A 36 -14.97 10.41 6.93
C ASP A 36 -13.95 11.31 7.65
N GLU A 37 -13.69 11.03 8.94
CA GLU A 37 -12.66 11.71 9.73
C GLU A 37 -11.25 11.15 9.43
N PRO A 38 -10.24 12.01 9.23
CA PRO A 38 -8.86 11.57 9.05
C PRO A 38 -8.38 10.73 10.25
N LEU A 39 -7.74 9.59 9.97
CA LEU A 39 -7.16 8.76 11.01
C LEU A 39 -5.87 9.39 11.53
N SER A 40 -5.71 9.43 12.85
CA SER A 40 -4.43 9.78 13.47
C SER A 40 -3.43 8.64 13.32
N GLU A 41 -2.15 8.94 13.06
CA GLU A 41 -1.05 7.96 13.03
C GLU A 41 -1.00 7.10 14.30
N SER A 42 -1.34 7.68 15.45
CA SER A 42 -1.40 6.96 16.74
C SER A 42 -2.47 5.85 16.79
N SER A 43 -3.38 5.83 15.81
CA SER A 43 -4.47 4.86 15.71
C SER A 43 -4.12 3.67 14.82
N PHE A 44 -2.93 3.64 14.22
CA PHE A 44 -2.50 2.53 13.37
C PHE A 44 -1.87 1.39 14.18
N PRO A 45 -2.14 0.11 13.82
CA PRO A 45 -3.00 -0.31 12.72
C PRO A 45 -4.50 -0.19 13.05
N CYS A 46 -5.29 0.38 12.14
CA CYS A 46 -6.73 0.60 12.31
C CYS A 46 -7.54 -0.36 11.42
N LYS A 47 -8.45 -1.15 12.01
CA LYS A 47 -9.28 -2.10 11.25
C LYS A 47 -10.41 -1.39 10.52
N ILE A 48 -10.51 -1.61 9.21
CA ILE A 48 -11.52 -0.99 8.33
C ILE A 48 -12.44 -2.00 7.64
N GLY A 49 -12.10 -3.30 7.69
CA GLY A 49 -12.91 -4.35 7.09
C GLY A 49 -12.77 -5.67 7.84
N SER A 50 -13.81 -6.49 7.81
CA SER A 50 -13.81 -7.85 8.37
C SER A 50 -14.35 -8.84 7.36
N LYS A 51 -13.72 -10.02 7.26
CA LYS A 51 -14.13 -11.09 6.34
C LYS A 51 -14.23 -10.63 4.87
N ILE A 52 -13.34 -9.73 4.48
CA ILE A 52 -13.20 -9.26 3.10
C ILE A 52 -12.48 -10.36 2.31
N THR A 53 -12.93 -10.62 1.09
CA THR A 53 -12.24 -11.54 0.18
C THR A 53 -11.07 -10.84 -0.52
N ALA A 54 -10.11 -11.60 -1.05
CA ALA A 54 -9.02 -11.02 -1.83
C ALA A 54 -9.52 -10.23 -3.05
N GLU A 55 -10.60 -10.68 -3.70
CA GLU A 55 -11.23 -10.00 -4.82
C GLU A 55 -11.82 -8.65 -4.40
N GLU A 56 -12.58 -8.60 -3.30
CA GLU A 56 -13.16 -7.37 -2.77
C GLU A 56 -12.08 -6.38 -2.34
N TYR A 57 -11.03 -6.86 -1.68
CA TYR A 57 -9.89 -6.04 -1.30
C TYR A 57 -9.17 -5.44 -2.52
N ASN A 58 -8.93 -6.25 -3.56
CA ASN A 58 -8.29 -5.77 -4.79
C ASN A 58 -9.15 -4.74 -5.52
N ASN A 59 -10.48 -4.94 -5.56
CA ASN A 59 -11.41 -3.97 -6.14
C ASN A 59 -11.38 -2.65 -5.36
N PHE A 60 -11.35 -2.71 -4.03
CA PHE A 60 -11.18 -1.54 -3.17
C PHE A 60 -9.89 -0.77 -3.48
N LEU A 61 -8.75 -1.45 -3.60
CA LEU A 61 -7.47 -0.82 -3.97
C LEU A 61 -7.52 -0.17 -5.36
N GLN A 62 -8.06 -0.86 -6.36
CA GLN A 62 -8.12 -0.38 -7.74
C GLN A 62 -9.02 0.85 -7.91
N ARG A 63 -10.09 0.95 -7.11
CA ARG A 63 -10.98 2.10 -7.09
C ARG A 63 -10.38 3.34 -6.42
N LYS A 64 -9.23 3.20 -5.75
CA LYS A 64 -8.53 4.28 -5.04
C LYS A 64 -9.45 5.04 -4.07
N GLU A 65 -10.33 4.31 -3.37
CA GLU A 65 -11.40 4.90 -2.57
C GLU A 65 -10.90 5.77 -1.40
N SER A 66 -9.62 5.67 -1.03
CA SER A 66 -8.95 6.70 -0.25
C SER A 66 -7.46 6.74 -0.56
N SER A 67 -7.02 7.85 -1.14
CA SER A 67 -5.62 8.16 -1.45
C SER A 67 -4.89 8.60 -0.18
N GLY A 68 -3.70 8.05 0.04
CA GLY A 68 -2.81 8.46 1.14
C GLY A 68 -2.77 7.52 2.34
N TYR A 69 -3.54 6.43 2.36
CA TYR A 69 -3.37 5.35 3.34
C TYR A 69 -2.75 4.12 2.71
N LYS A 70 -1.99 3.37 3.52
CA LYS A 70 -1.48 2.05 3.16
C LYS A 70 -2.32 0.99 3.84
N TYR A 71 -2.67 -0.05 3.08
CA TYR A 71 -3.58 -1.09 3.54
C TYR A 71 -2.88 -2.45 3.69
N GLU A 72 -3.36 -3.24 4.63
CA GLU A 72 -2.98 -4.64 4.83
C GLU A 72 -4.23 -5.51 4.85
N HIS A 73 -4.27 -6.53 4.01
CA HIS A 73 -5.30 -7.56 4.05
C HIS A 73 -4.73 -8.84 4.67
N ARG A 74 -5.19 -9.17 5.87
CA ARG A 74 -4.68 -10.30 6.66
C ARG A 74 -5.34 -11.61 6.22
N THR A 75 -4.69 -12.72 6.56
CA THR A 75 -5.12 -14.09 6.20
C THR A 75 -6.51 -14.46 6.75
N ASN A 76 -6.96 -13.81 7.83
CA ASN A 76 -8.29 -13.98 8.39
C ASN A 76 -9.38 -13.17 7.66
N GLY A 77 -9.04 -12.45 6.59
CA GLY A 77 -9.97 -11.61 5.83
C GLY A 77 -10.13 -10.19 6.39
N ASP A 78 -9.38 -9.82 7.43
CA ASP A 78 -9.47 -8.48 8.00
C ASP A 78 -8.59 -7.50 7.22
N VAL A 79 -9.13 -6.30 6.97
CA VAL A 79 -8.42 -5.21 6.29
C VAL A 79 -8.09 -4.12 7.29
N TYR A 80 -6.83 -3.68 7.28
CA TYR A 80 -6.31 -2.63 8.16
C TYR A 80 -5.71 -1.49 7.35
N VAL A 81 -5.84 -0.27 7.86
CA VAL A 81 -4.92 0.84 7.56
C VAL A 81 -3.70 0.67 8.46
N ILE A 82 -2.51 0.57 7.87
CA ILE A 82 -1.26 0.27 8.57
C ILE A 82 -0.24 1.40 8.53
N ASP A 83 -0.43 2.37 7.65
CA ASP A 83 0.41 3.57 7.55
C ASP A 83 -0.34 4.63 6.74
N MET A 84 0.19 5.84 6.71
CA MET A 84 -0.28 6.90 5.83
C MET A 84 0.90 7.62 5.17
N SER A 85 0.67 8.09 3.95
CA SER A 85 1.54 9.03 3.27
C SER A 85 1.39 10.40 3.93
N ASP A 86 2.41 10.81 4.66
CA ASP A 86 2.55 12.17 5.18
C ASP A 86 3.45 13.00 4.23
N PRO A 87 3.54 14.32 4.43
CA PRO A 87 4.37 15.18 3.57
C PRO A 87 5.84 14.74 3.51
N GLU A 88 6.39 14.19 4.59
CA GLU A 88 7.78 13.70 4.62
C GLU A 88 7.95 12.43 3.78
N HIS A 89 7.03 11.47 3.89
CA HIS A 89 6.98 10.27 3.06
C HIS A 89 6.88 10.65 1.57
N ASN A 90 5.94 11.55 1.22
CA ASN A 90 5.74 11.97 -0.16
C ASN A 90 6.97 12.67 -0.74
N ALA A 91 7.61 13.58 0.00
CA ALA A 91 8.82 14.27 -0.46
C ALA A 91 9.96 13.30 -0.78
N VAL A 92 10.07 12.20 -0.04
CA VAL A 92 11.12 11.20 -0.24
C VAL A 92 10.78 10.28 -1.41
N VAL A 93 9.50 9.94 -1.57
CA VAL A 93 9.00 9.22 -2.74
C VAL A 93 9.25 10.04 -4.01
N GLU A 94 8.93 11.34 -4.01
CA GLU A 94 9.22 12.25 -5.12
C GLU A 94 10.72 12.30 -5.43
N LEU A 95 11.56 12.50 -4.42
CA LEU A 95 13.01 12.53 -4.58
C LEU A 95 13.57 11.22 -5.18
N LEU A 96 13.07 10.06 -4.73
CA LEU A 96 13.46 8.77 -5.31
C LEU A 96 13.05 8.67 -6.77
N GLN A 97 11.83 9.12 -7.12
CA GLN A 97 11.37 9.12 -8.50
C GLN A 97 12.26 10.01 -9.38
N ASP A 98 12.64 11.19 -8.89
CA ASP A 98 13.54 12.11 -9.58
C ASP A 98 14.91 11.49 -9.84
N TYR A 99 15.52 10.84 -8.84
CA TYR A 99 16.81 10.17 -9.03
C TYR A 99 16.79 9.10 -10.12
N PHE A 100 15.72 8.30 -10.20
CA PHE A 100 15.58 7.36 -11.31
C PHE A 100 15.31 8.06 -12.64
N ASN A 101 14.50 9.12 -12.65
CA ASN A 101 14.21 9.86 -13.88
C ASN A 101 15.45 10.58 -14.44
N ILE A 102 16.43 10.98 -13.61
CA ILE A 102 17.72 11.51 -14.07
C ILE A 102 18.43 10.52 -15.00
N ALA A 103 18.33 9.20 -14.74
CA ALA A 103 18.94 8.18 -15.57
C ALA A 103 18.35 8.11 -17.00
N ASN A 104 17.19 8.74 -17.25
CA ASN A 104 16.65 8.90 -18.59
C ASN A 104 17.35 10.02 -19.39
N GLY A 105 18.28 10.78 -18.81
CA GLY A 105 19.06 11.79 -19.53
C GLY A 105 18.21 12.94 -20.09
N GLY A 106 17.09 13.28 -19.44
CA GLY A 106 16.16 14.31 -19.92
C GLY A 106 15.21 13.85 -21.04
N VAL A 107 15.25 12.57 -21.44
CA VAL A 107 14.32 12.02 -22.43
C VAL A 107 12.91 11.92 -21.82
N ILE A 108 11.95 12.61 -22.45
CA ILE A 108 10.55 12.66 -21.99
C ILE A 108 9.70 11.57 -22.67
N LEU A 109 9.79 11.45 -24.00
CA LEU A 109 9.08 10.45 -24.79
C LEU A 109 10.00 9.26 -25.08
N ASN A 110 9.45 8.03 -25.06
CA ASN A 110 10.23 6.80 -25.28
C ASN A 110 11.44 6.66 -24.35
N LYS A 111 11.32 7.19 -23.12
CA LYS A 111 12.35 7.08 -22.10
C LYS A 111 12.72 5.62 -21.81
N PRO A 112 14.00 5.28 -21.58
CA PRO A 112 14.45 3.90 -21.32
C PRO A 112 13.72 3.22 -20.16
N ILE A 113 13.45 3.97 -19.08
CA ILE A 113 12.74 3.46 -17.90
C ILE A 113 11.51 4.31 -17.57
N SER A 114 10.45 3.63 -17.16
CA SER A 114 9.29 4.25 -16.55
C SER A 114 9.40 4.15 -15.04
N VAL A 115 9.15 5.28 -14.39
CA VAL A 115 9.11 5.42 -12.93
C VAL A 115 7.70 5.86 -12.55
N SER A 116 7.10 5.21 -11.55
CA SER A 116 5.77 5.56 -11.04
C SER A 116 5.63 5.25 -9.57
N GLY A 117 4.77 5.98 -8.86
CA GLY A 117 4.32 5.63 -7.51
C GLY A 117 3.06 4.74 -7.52
N ASP A 118 2.80 4.10 -6.38
CA ASP A 118 1.55 3.39 -6.04
C ASP A 118 1.02 2.38 -7.07
N GLY A 119 1.91 1.74 -7.82
CA GLY A 119 1.48 0.70 -8.76
C GLY A 119 1.26 -0.63 -8.05
N PHE A 120 0.16 -1.31 -8.40
CA PHE A 120 -0.23 -2.59 -7.83
C PHE A 120 0.40 -3.76 -8.60
N HIS A 121 0.94 -4.73 -7.86
CA HIS A 121 1.42 -6.02 -8.37
C HIS A 121 0.75 -7.15 -7.61
N PHE A 122 0.78 -8.38 -8.15
CA PHE A 122 0.39 -9.55 -7.39
C PHE A 122 1.26 -9.70 -6.13
N ASN A 123 0.63 -10.01 -5.01
CA ASN A 123 1.31 -10.34 -3.78
C ASN A 123 1.89 -11.76 -3.93
N PRO A 124 3.22 -11.93 -3.85
CA PRO A 124 3.82 -13.25 -4.05
C PRO A 124 3.56 -14.21 -2.89
N THR A 125 3.29 -13.69 -1.68
CA THR A 125 3.04 -14.53 -0.50
C THR A 125 1.56 -14.81 -0.28
N VAL A 126 0.68 -13.92 -0.73
CA VAL A 126 -0.77 -14.07 -0.52
C VAL A 126 -1.50 -14.20 -1.84
N MET A 127 -1.96 -15.43 -2.12
CA MET A 127 -2.57 -15.80 -3.38
C MET A 127 -3.75 -14.89 -3.73
N GLY A 128 -3.72 -14.34 -4.95
CA GLY A 128 -4.81 -13.53 -5.50
C GLY A 128 -4.90 -12.11 -4.92
N GLN A 129 -4.02 -11.68 -4.02
CA GLN A 129 -4.02 -10.28 -3.52
C GLN A 129 -3.09 -9.38 -4.33
N PHE A 130 -3.32 -8.07 -4.26
CA PHE A 130 -2.37 -7.07 -4.69
C PHE A 130 -1.53 -6.50 -3.54
N ILE A 131 -0.33 -6.05 -3.90
CA ILE A 131 0.59 -5.28 -3.07
C ILE A 131 1.00 -4.03 -3.84
N ALA A 132 1.11 -2.89 -3.14
CA ALA A 132 1.52 -1.60 -3.70
C ALA A 132 2.91 -1.22 -3.23
N SER A 133 3.71 -0.72 -4.17
CA SER A 133 5.03 -0.12 -3.91
C SER A 133 4.93 1.40 -3.86
N ASP A 134 5.74 2.03 -3.03
CA ASP A 134 5.83 3.50 -3.01
C ASP A 134 6.50 4.05 -4.28
N VAL A 135 7.52 3.35 -4.79
CA VAL A 135 8.12 3.61 -6.11
C VAL A 135 8.35 2.30 -6.84
N MET A 136 8.06 2.30 -8.14
CA MET A 136 8.45 1.24 -9.05
C MET A 136 9.21 1.77 -10.25
N VAL A 137 10.19 1.01 -10.69
CA VAL A 137 10.95 1.27 -11.91
C VAL A 137 10.84 0.06 -12.82
N LYS A 138 10.34 0.28 -14.03
CA LYS A 138 10.21 -0.74 -15.07
C LYS A 138 10.88 -0.29 -16.35
N PRO A 139 11.44 -1.21 -17.15
CA PRO A 139 11.88 -0.86 -18.48
C PRO A 139 10.68 -0.43 -19.33
N ASN A 140 10.93 0.43 -20.30
CA ASN A 140 9.94 0.79 -21.30
C ASN A 140 9.80 -0.36 -22.32
N GLY A 141 8.56 -0.72 -22.64
CA GLY A 141 8.23 -1.81 -23.56
C GLY A 141 8.80 -1.65 -24.97
N ASN A 142 9.12 -0.41 -25.40
CA ASN A 142 9.78 -0.17 -26.68
C ASN A 142 11.24 -0.61 -26.69
N HIS A 143 11.87 -0.76 -25.52
CA HIS A 143 13.28 -1.10 -25.36
C HIS A 143 13.50 -2.52 -24.83
N VAL A 144 12.43 -3.27 -24.55
CA VAL A 144 12.52 -4.66 -24.10
C VAL A 144 11.64 -5.56 -24.93
N GLN A 145 12.11 -6.76 -25.20
CA GLN A 145 11.35 -7.75 -25.94
C GLN A 145 10.05 -8.08 -25.20
N GLN A 146 8.94 -8.06 -25.94
CA GLN A 146 7.66 -8.52 -25.41
C GLN A 146 7.75 -9.99 -24.98
N PRO A 147 7.00 -10.39 -23.93
CA PRO A 147 6.94 -11.78 -23.51
C PRO A 147 6.65 -12.76 -24.64
N ILE A 148 7.50 -13.76 -24.81
CA ILE A 148 7.22 -14.92 -25.69
C ILE A 148 6.20 -15.85 -25.01
N VAL A 149 6.22 -15.92 -23.68
CA VAL A 149 5.29 -16.73 -22.87
C VAL A 149 4.15 -15.83 -22.35
N PRO A 150 2.88 -16.14 -22.65
CA PRO A 150 1.73 -15.46 -22.07
C PRO A 150 1.66 -15.67 -20.55
N TYR A 151 1.08 -14.70 -19.84
CA TYR A 151 0.70 -14.85 -18.43
C TYR A 151 -0.12 -16.17 -18.25
N PRO A 152 0.14 -17.02 -17.23
CA PRO A 152 0.93 -16.82 -16.01
C PRO A 152 2.23 -17.65 -15.96
N GLY A 153 2.85 -17.98 -17.11
CA GLY A 153 4.25 -18.47 -17.13
C GLY A 153 5.19 -17.38 -16.58
N PRO A 154 6.50 -17.59 -16.37
CA PRO A 154 7.36 -16.51 -15.89
C PRO A 154 7.69 -15.53 -17.05
N PRO A 155 7.16 -14.28 -17.14
CA PRO A 155 7.45 -13.48 -18.33
C PRO A 155 7.84 -12.02 -18.03
N PRO A 156 8.36 -11.32 -19.05
CA PRO A 156 8.76 -9.92 -18.99
C PRO A 156 7.69 -8.90 -18.62
N GLY A 157 6.39 -9.24 -18.53
CA GLY A 157 5.30 -8.25 -18.41
C GLY A 157 3.93 -8.74 -17.93
N ASP A 158 3.02 -7.79 -17.68
CA ASP A 158 1.67 -7.95 -17.11
C ASP A 158 0.63 -8.47 -18.13
N LYS A 159 -0.64 -8.59 -17.69
CA LYS A 159 -1.76 -9.07 -18.52
C LYS A 159 -2.02 -8.24 -19.78
N ASN A 160 -1.51 -7.01 -19.84
CA ASN A 160 -1.64 -6.11 -20.98
C ASN A 160 -0.34 -6.06 -21.82
N GLY A 161 0.64 -6.92 -21.51
CA GLY A 161 1.95 -6.95 -22.18
C GLY A 161 2.92 -5.87 -21.71
N ASN A 162 2.60 -5.08 -20.68
CA ASN A 162 3.53 -4.05 -20.18
C ASN A 162 4.64 -4.67 -19.35
N PRO A 163 5.89 -4.20 -19.44
CA PRO A 163 6.95 -4.77 -18.63
C PRO A 163 6.70 -4.67 -17.12
N HIS A 164 7.10 -5.70 -16.38
CA HIS A 164 7.04 -5.67 -14.92
C HIS A 164 8.12 -4.77 -14.31
N ALA A 165 7.82 -4.20 -13.14
CA ALA A 165 8.79 -3.51 -12.32
C ALA A 165 9.99 -4.40 -11.98
N ARG A 166 11.19 -3.86 -12.13
CA ARG A 166 12.47 -4.53 -11.83
C ARG A 166 13.10 -4.00 -10.55
N ILE A 167 12.84 -2.74 -10.22
CA ILE A 167 13.29 -2.10 -8.98
C ILE A 167 12.06 -1.59 -8.25
N ILE A 168 12.01 -1.86 -6.95
CA ILE A 168 10.97 -1.39 -6.04
C ILE A 168 11.61 -0.51 -4.97
N CYS A 169 10.95 0.56 -4.56
CA CYS A 169 11.29 1.26 -3.32
C CYS A 169 10.10 1.30 -2.37
N GLU A 170 10.40 1.16 -1.09
CA GLU A 170 9.46 1.18 0.02
C GLU A 170 9.98 2.15 1.07
N VAL A 171 9.13 3.08 1.49
CA VAL A 171 9.42 4.10 2.48
C VAL A 171 8.46 3.90 3.66
N ALA A 172 9.04 3.57 4.81
CA ALA A 172 8.33 3.41 6.07
C ALA A 172 8.54 4.64 6.95
N ASN A 173 7.46 5.29 7.33
CA ASN A 173 7.50 6.39 8.29
C ASN A 173 7.09 5.90 9.68
N THR A 174 5.85 5.44 9.85
CA THR A 174 5.37 4.92 11.15
C THR A 174 5.66 3.43 11.32
N GLN A 175 5.66 2.67 10.22
CA GLN A 175 5.86 1.22 10.23
C GLN A 175 7.19 0.81 10.89
N SER A 176 7.18 -0.32 11.60
CA SER A 176 8.39 -0.89 12.20
C SER A 176 9.40 -1.29 11.12
N ILE A 177 10.68 -1.27 11.47
CA ILE A 177 11.75 -1.75 10.57
C ILE A 177 11.57 -3.24 10.21
N GLY A 178 11.00 -4.03 11.11
CA GLY A 178 10.68 -5.44 10.85
C GLY A 178 9.60 -5.59 9.77
N ASN A 179 8.54 -4.79 9.83
CA ASN A 179 7.48 -4.80 8.82
C ASN A 179 8.01 -4.34 7.45
N LEU A 180 8.80 -3.27 7.42
CA LEU A 180 9.45 -2.82 6.18
C LEU A 180 10.33 -3.92 5.58
N ARG A 181 11.17 -4.56 6.41
CA ARG A 181 12.04 -5.65 5.98
C ARG A 181 11.24 -6.81 5.39
N ASN A 182 10.19 -7.26 6.08
CA ASN A 182 9.33 -8.34 5.60
C ASN A 182 8.67 -7.97 4.27
N LYS A 183 8.21 -6.71 4.13
CA LYS A 183 7.64 -6.21 2.86
C LYS A 183 8.68 -6.22 1.73
N CYS A 184 9.90 -5.76 2.00
CA CYS A 184 10.98 -5.77 1.02
C CYS A 184 11.37 -7.19 0.59
N GLN A 185 11.44 -8.14 1.54
CA GLN A 185 11.69 -9.55 1.23
C GLN A 185 10.53 -10.17 0.45
N ASN A 186 9.28 -9.83 0.79
CA ASN A 186 8.11 -10.26 0.05
C ASN A 186 8.22 -9.87 -1.42
N TRP A 187 8.63 -8.62 -1.73
CA TRP A 187 8.85 -8.18 -3.10
C TRP A 187 9.87 -9.02 -3.87
N LEU A 188 10.94 -9.50 -3.23
CA LEU A 188 11.94 -10.36 -3.89
C LEU A 188 11.41 -11.75 -4.29
N ASN A 189 10.29 -12.19 -3.70
CA ASN A 189 9.61 -13.42 -4.12
C ASN A 189 8.93 -13.27 -5.49
N GLN A 190 8.76 -12.04 -5.99
CA GLN A 190 8.40 -11.83 -7.39
C GLN A 190 9.63 -12.10 -8.27
N VAL A 191 9.56 -13.14 -9.10
CA VAL A 191 10.66 -13.61 -9.95
C VAL A 191 11.20 -12.55 -10.92
N TYR A 192 10.45 -11.48 -11.19
CA TYR A 192 10.85 -10.39 -12.05
C TYR A 192 11.51 -9.21 -11.34
N VAL A 193 11.35 -9.07 -10.02
CA VAL A 193 11.98 -8.01 -9.21
C VAL A 193 13.45 -8.37 -8.98
N ARG A 194 14.36 -7.42 -9.22
CA ARG A 194 15.81 -7.60 -9.06
C ARG A 194 16.37 -6.87 -7.84
N TYR A 195 15.84 -5.68 -7.56
CA TYR A 195 16.28 -4.85 -6.45
C TYR A 195 15.11 -4.29 -5.67
N VAL A 196 15.26 -4.20 -4.35
CA VAL A 196 14.33 -3.51 -3.47
C VAL A 196 15.10 -2.58 -2.55
N LEU A 197 14.76 -1.29 -2.56
CA LEU A 197 15.29 -0.28 -1.66
C LEU A 197 14.26 0.01 -0.56
N GLY A 198 14.56 -0.39 0.68
CA GLY A 198 13.77 -0.05 1.85
C GLY A 198 14.36 1.14 2.58
N ILE A 199 13.56 2.18 2.83
CA ILE A 199 13.94 3.36 3.62
C ILE A 199 13.04 3.43 4.85
N LYS A 200 13.63 3.49 6.04
CA LYS A 200 12.91 3.70 7.31
C LYS A 200 13.31 5.04 7.91
N PHE A 201 12.32 5.88 8.17
CA PHE A 201 12.48 7.02 9.06
C PHE A 201 12.24 6.62 10.52
N HIS A 202 13.20 6.89 11.39
CA HIS A 202 13.04 6.69 12.83
C HIS A 202 12.34 7.88 13.47
N GLU A 203 11.97 7.80 14.73
CA GLU A 203 11.34 8.93 15.42
C GLU A 203 12.23 10.18 15.39
N LYS A 204 11.59 11.34 15.36
CA LYS A 204 12.28 12.62 15.49
C LYS A 204 12.93 12.66 16.87
N ARG A 205 14.21 13.03 16.94
CA ARG A 205 14.90 13.25 18.21
C ARG A 205 14.31 14.46 18.91
N THR A 206 14.43 14.50 20.22
CA THR A 206 13.97 15.65 21.02
C THR A 206 14.84 16.90 20.81
N THR A 207 16.06 16.73 20.31
CA THR A 207 16.99 17.82 20.01
C THR A 207 16.69 18.47 18.65
N ARG A 208 16.88 19.79 18.59
CA ARG A 208 16.69 20.61 17.40
C ARG A 208 18.00 21.25 16.97
N ASP A 209 18.14 21.54 15.68
CA ASP A 209 19.24 22.36 15.17
C ASP A 209 19.03 23.86 15.44
N LEU A 210 19.99 24.68 15.02
CA LEU A 210 19.95 26.13 15.19
C LEU A 210 18.76 26.81 14.47
N GLN A 211 18.12 26.11 13.53
CA GLN A 211 16.95 26.57 12.80
C GLN A 211 15.64 26.00 13.38
N GLY A 212 15.71 25.30 14.52
CA GLY A 212 14.54 24.73 15.19
C GLY A 212 14.01 23.44 14.56
N ARG A 213 14.73 22.84 13.61
CA ARG A 213 14.35 21.58 12.94
C ARG A 213 14.80 20.40 13.78
N PHE A 214 13.99 19.35 13.81
CA PHE A 214 14.34 18.13 14.54
C PHE A 214 15.39 17.32 13.78
N TYR A 215 16.32 16.73 14.53
CA TYR A 215 17.18 15.68 13.97
C TYR A 215 16.38 14.38 13.82
N ARG A 216 16.58 13.68 12.72
CA ARG A 216 15.93 12.40 12.44
C ARG A 216 16.95 11.46 11.83
N SER A 217 17.01 10.22 12.31
CA SER A 217 17.85 9.18 11.71
C SER A 217 17.07 8.38 10.68
N MET A 218 17.79 7.85 9.71
CA MET A 218 17.28 6.99 8.65
C MET A 218 18.00 5.64 8.67
N THR A 219 17.31 4.59 8.22
CA THR A 219 17.96 3.34 7.82
C THR A 219 17.58 3.00 6.39
N ALA A 220 18.59 2.82 5.54
CA ALA A 220 18.43 2.36 4.17
C ALA A 220 18.88 0.90 4.08
N MET A 221 18.10 0.08 3.38
CA MET A 221 18.36 -1.34 3.14
C MET A 221 18.25 -1.63 1.65
N LEU A 222 19.28 -2.23 1.06
CA LEU A 222 19.25 -2.69 -0.33
C LEU A 222 19.21 -4.21 -0.37
N PHE A 223 18.11 -4.72 -0.92
CA PHE A 223 17.90 -6.13 -1.17
C PHE A 223 18.14 -6.42 -2.64
N GLN A 224 18.77 -7.56 -2.94
CA GLN A 224 19.07 -8.00 -4.30
C GLN A 224 18.65 -9.45 -4.48
N GLN A 225 17.94 -9.73 -5.57
CA GLN A 225 17.53 -11.09 -5.89
C GLN A 225 18.75 -11.97 -6.18
N GLY A 226 18.75 -13.19 -5.64
CA GLY A 226 19.85 -14.14 -5.80
C GLY A 226 21.04 -13.91 -4.87
N VAL A 227 21.02 -12.85 -4.05
CA VAL A 227 22.02 -12.59 -3.02
C VAL A 227 21.38 -12.82 -1.65
N PRO A 228 21.91 -13.71 -0.81
CA PRO A 228 21.41 -13.88 0.56
C PRO A 228 21.58 -12.60 1.38
N GLY A 229 20.53 -12.17 2.07
CA GLY A 229 20.58 -11.01 2.97
C GLY A 229 20.34 -9.66 2.27
N TYR A 230 20.86 -8.59 2.86
CA TYR A 230 20.73 -7.21 2.36
C TYR A 230 21.84 -6.33 2.90
N LEU A 231 22.20 -5.30 2.15
CA LEU A 231 23.11 -4.26 2.61
C LEU A 231 22.35 -3.24 3.44
N THR A 232 22.94 -2.75 4.54
CA THR A 232 22.30 -1.78 5.43
C THR A 232 23.21 -0.60 5.69
N VAL A 233 22.66 0.61 5.58
CA VAL A 233 23.32 1.86 5.97
C VAL A 233 22.44 2.59 6.98
N ARG A 234 23.05 3.10 8.05
CA ARG A 234 22.39 3.94 9.06
C ARG A 234 22.96 5.35 8.98
N CYS A 235 22.07 6.33 8.88
CA CYS A 235 22.39 7.74 8.76
C CYS A 235 21.72 8.53 9.89
#